data_AF-A0A355DP58-F1
#
_entry.id   AF-A0A355DP58-F1
#
_cell.length_a   1.000
_cell.length_b   1.000
_cell.length_c   1.000
_cell.angle_alpha   90.00
_cell.angle_beta   90.00
_cell.angle_gamma   90.00
#
_symmetry.space_group_name_H-M   'P 1'
#
loop_
_entity.id
_entity.type
_entity.pdbx_description
1 polymer ?
#
loop_
_entity_poly.entity_id
_entity_poly.type
_entity_poly.pdbx_seq_one_letter_code
_entity_poly.pdbx_strand_id
1 'polypeptide(L)' 'MNQIPGTPSAHNQPITSNHAVTEKWRCQAMEEKYGWTLIEIKPNGSKYLPYDCIFEGETYFPNYMENSDDD' A
#
# COMPACT_ATOMS: atom_id res chain seq x y z
N MET A 1 -10.65 -19.02 -37.19
CA MET A 1 -10.34 -19.35 -35.79
C MET A 1 -10.13 -18.05 -35.04
N ASN A 2 -10.93 -17.77 -34.01
CA ASN A 2 -10.95 -16.49 -33.31
C ASN A 2 -9.72 -16.36 -32.41
N GLN A 3 -8.91 -15.32 -32.67
CA GLN A 3 -7.82 -14.92 -31.78
C GLN A 3 -8.45 -14.30 -30.52
N ILE A 4 -8.11 -14.85 -29.36
CA ILE A 4 -8.44 -14.30 -28.05
C ILE A 4 -7.61 -13.02 -27.90
N PRO A 5 -8.19 -11.83 -27.69
CA PRO A 5 -7.39 -10.63 -27.45
C PRO A 5 -6.65 -10.78 -26.12
N GLY A 6 -5.32 -10.71 -26.20
CA GLY A 6 -4.41 -10.92 -25.09
C GLY A 6 -4.74 -10.03 -23.90
N THR A 7 -4.74 -10.64 -22.72
CA THR A 7 -4.65 -9.97 -21.44
C THR A 7 -3.47 -8.99 -21.45
N PRO A 8 -3.62 -7.73 -21.01
CA PRO A 8 -2.50 -6.82 -20.89
C PRO A 8 -1.45 -7.44 -19.95
N SER A 9 -0.25 -7.61 -20.50
CA SER A 9 0.93 -8.15 -19.81
C SER A 9 1.20 -7.37 -18.52
N ALA A 10 1.17 -8.05 -17.38
CA ALA A 10 1.31 -7.51 -16.03
C ALA A 10 2.74 -7.04 -15.67
N HIS A 11 3.54 -6.58 -16.63
CA HIS A 11 4.98 -6.35 -16.46
C HIS A 11 5.44 -4.89 -16.65
N ASN A 12 4.53 -3.91 -16.71
CA ASN A 12 4.87 -2.49 -16.70
C ASN A 12 4.06 -1.69 -15.66
N GLN A 13 3.66 -2.35 -14.57
CA GLN A 13 3.03 -1.66 -13.44
C GLN A 13 4.15 -1.10 -12.55
N PRO A 14 4.09 0.17 -12.13
CA PRO A 14 5.01 0.69 -11.13
C PRO A 14 4.92 -0.17 -9.86
N ILE A 15 6.07 -0.38 -9.19
CA ILE A 15 6.09 -1.05 -7.90
C ILE A 15 5.22 -0.22 -6.96
N THR A 16 4.23 -0.87 -6.34
CA THR A 16 3.31 -0.22 -5.41
C THR A 16 3.12 -1.11 -4.19
N SER A 17 2.87 -0.47 -3.06
CA SER A 17 2.58 -1.14 -1.79
C SER A 17 1.15 -0.84 -1.36
N ASN A 18 0.41 -1.86 -0.93
CA ASN A 18 -0.99 -1.74 -0.52
C ASN A 18 -1.15 -2.04 0.97
N HIS A 19 -1.76 -1.10 1.71
CA HIS A 19 -2.09 -1.25 3.13
C HIS A 19 -3.57 -0.99 3.39
N ALA A 20 -4.24 -1.92 4.06
CA ALA A 20 -5.65 -1.78 4.40
C ALA A 20 -5.85 -1.03 5.74
N VAL A 21 -6.80 -0.10 5.79
CA VAL A 21 -7.11 0.74 6.97
C VAL A 21 -8.60 0.79 7.27
N THR A 22 -8.93 1.14 8.52
CA THR A 22 -10.31 1.30 8.98
C THR A 22 -11.00 2.53 8.39
N GLU A 23 -10.24 3.59 8.13
CA GLU A 23 -10.75 4.93 7.76
C GLU A 23 -9.81 5.61 6.77
N LYS A 24 -10.36 6.34 5.78
CA LYS A 24 -9.58 6.96 4.69
C LYS A 24 -8.47 7.89 5.17
N TRP A 25 -8.70 8.68 6.22
CA TRP A 25 -7.72 9.66 6.72
C TRP A 25 -6.43 8.99 7.23
N ARG A 26 -6.48 7.70 7.57
CA ARG A 26 -5.30 6.95 8.03
C ARG A 26 -4.27 6.74 6.91
N CYS A 27 -4.69 6.74 5.64
CA CYS A 27 -3.76 6.71 4.52
C CYS A 27 -2.85 7.95 4.52
N GLN A 28 -3.44 9.13 4.72
CA GLN A 28 -2.70 10.41 4.82
C GLN A 28 -1.83 10.46 6.07
N ALA A 29 -2.32 9.94 7.20
CA ALA A 29 -1.51 9.84 8.41
C ALA A 29 -0.27 8.93 8.22
N MET A 30 -0.38 7.85 7.44
CA MET A 30 0.77 6.99 7.11
C MET A 30 1.73 7.68 6.14
N GLU A 31 1.20 8.40 5.15
CA GLU A 31 1.98 9.25 4.23
C GLU A 31 2.87 10.23 5.01
N GLU A 32 2.26 11.03 5.89
CA GLU A 32 2.96 12.03 6.70
C GLU A 32 3.94 11.38 7.68
N LYS A 33 3.51 10.30 8.37
CA LYS A 33 4.30 9.67 9.42
C LYS A 33 5.55 8.96 8.90
N TYR A 34 5.44 8.28 7.75
CA TYR A 34 6.52 7.45 7.21
C TYR A 34 7.19 8.04 5.97
N GLY A 35 6.71 9.20 5.48
CA GLY A 35 7.23 9.83 4.27
C GLY A 35 6.99 9.02 3.00
N TRP A 36 5.96 8.18 2.99
CA TRP A 36 5.55 7.43 1.80
C TRP A 36 4.81 8.36 0.84
N THR A 37 4.72 8.02 -0.44
CA THR A 37 3.93 8.77 -1.44
C THR A 37 2.60 8.08 -1.64
N LEU A 38 1.47 8.69 -1.22
CA LEU A 38 0.15 8.10 -1.42
C LEU A 38 -0.35 8.33 -2.85
N ILE A 39 -0.56 7.25 -3.59
CA ILE A 39 -1.06 7.29 -4.97
C ILE A 39 -2.59 7.31 -5.00
N GLU A 40 -3.22 6.40 -4.26
CA GLU A 40 -4.67 6.19 -4.33
C GLU A 40 -5.25 5.64 -3.03
N ILE A 41 -6.51 6.00 -2.74
CA ILE A 41 -7.32 5.37 -1.70
C ILE A 41 -8.55 4.76 -2.34
N LYS A 42 -8.70 3.43 -2.26
CA LYS A 42 -9.87 2.72 -2.82
C LYS A 42 -10.65 1.98 -1.74
N PRO A 43 -11.99 1.95 -1.80
CA PRO A 43 -12.77 1.03 -0.99
C PRO A 43 -12.54 -0.42 -1.44
N ASN A 44 -12.37 -1.35 -0.49
CA ASN A 44 -12.09 -2.76 -0.79
C ASN A 44 -13.24 -3.72 -0.37
N GLY A 45 -14.32 -3.19 0.22
CA GLY A 45 -15.49 -3.98 0.65
C GLY A 45 -15.29 -4.79 1.93
N SER A 46 -14.14 -4.70 2.59
CA SER A 46 -13.89 -5.34 3.87
C SER A 46 -14.72 -4.71 4.99
N LYS A 47 -15.27 -5.55 5.87
CA LYS A 47 -16.01 -5.09 7.06
C LYS A 47 -15.11 -4.40 8.08
N TYR A 48 -13.84 -4.81 8.17
CA TYR A 48 -12.93 -4.38 9.23
C TYR A 48 -11.93 -3.33 8.77
N LEU A 49 -11.41 -3.46 7.54
CA LEU A 49 -10.45 -2.53 6.95
C LEU A 49 -10.97 -2.10 5.57
N PRO A 50 -12.06 -1.31 5.49
CA PRO A 50 -12.80 -1.05 4.26
C PRO A 50 -12.03 -0.26 3.18
N TYR A 51 -10.83 0.24 3.46
CA TYR A 51 -10.06 1.07 2.53
C TYR A 51 -8.66 0.51 2.34
N ASP A 52 -8.19 0.50 1.10
CA ASP A 52 -6.81 0.22 0.71
C ASP A 52 -6.10 1.54 0.40
N CYS A 53 -4.93 1.75 1.00
CA CYS A 53 -4.00 2.82 0.70
C CYS A 53 -2.90 2.28 -0.22
N ILE A 54 -2.82 2.82 -1.44
CA ILE A 54 -1.81 2.43 -2.43
C ILE A 54 -0.69 3.46 -2.41
N PHE A 55 0.52 3.03 -2.08
CA PHE A 55 1.71 3.86 -2.04
C PHE A 55 2.66 3.54 -3.19
N GLU A 56 3.47 4.53 -3.57
CA GLU A 56 4.56 4.34 -4.53
C GLU A 56 5.71 3.53 -3.93
N GLY A 57 6.24 2.58 -4.69
CA GLY A 57 7.39 1.78 -4.31
C GLY A 57 7.09 0.75 -3.21
N GLU A 58 8.16 0.29 -2.57
CA GLU A 58 8.11 -0.55 -1.39
C GLU A 58 8.08 0.31 -0.12
N THR A 59 7.28 -0.11 0.87
CA THR A 59 7.11 0.60 2.14
C THR A 59 7.57 -0.27 3.30
N TYR A 60 8.36 0.27 4.22
CA TYR A 60 8.87 -0.45 5.38
C TYR A 60 8.48 0.25 6.67
N PHE A 61 7.98 -0.53 7.63
CA PHE A 61 7.77 -0.03 8.98
C PHE A 61 9.11 0.08 9.71
N PRO A 62 9.31 1.12 10.53
CA PRO A 62 10.51 1.23 11.35
C PRO A 62 10.60 0.04 12.32
N ASN A 63 11.78 -0.57 12.40
CA ASN A 63 12.04 -1.65 13.35
C ASN A 63 12.30 -1.03 14.74
N TYR A 64 11.35 -1.19 15.66
CA TYR A 64 11.42 -0.63 17.02
C TYR A 64 12.12 -1.57 18.03
N MET A 65 12.64 -2.72 17.60
CA MET A 65 13.35 -3.67 18.47
C MET A 65 14.87 -3.47 18.50
N GLU A 66 15.44 -2.57 17.70
CA GLU A 66 16.88 -2.30 17.63
C GLU A 66 17.31 -1.13 18.55
N ASN A 67 16.73 -1.04 19.75
CA ASN A 67 17.08 0.00 20.73
C ASN A 67 16.93 -0.52 22.17
N SER A 68 17.42 -1.75 22.38
CA SER A 68 17.62 -2.33 23.71
C SER A 68 19.08 -2.73 23.86
N ASP A 69 19.99 -1.77 23.71
CA ASP A 69 21.32 -1.88 24.30
C ASP A 69 21.14 -1.57 25.80
N ASP A 70 21.01 -2.65 26.56
CA ASP A 70 21.10 -2.77 28.02
C ASP A 70 22.47 -2.21 28.48
N ASP A 71 22.47 -1.14 29.30
CA ASP A 71 23.67 -0.53 29.93
C ASP A 71 24.23 -1.41 31.06
#